data_AF-A0A2J4XWS6-F1
#
_entry.id   AF-A0A2J4XWS6-F1
#
_cell.length_a   1.000
_cell.length_b   1.000
_cell.length_c   1.000
_cell.angle_alpha   90.00
_cell.angle_beta   90.00
_cell.angle_gamma   90.00
#
_symmetry.space_group_name_H-M   'P 1'
#
loop_
_entity.id
_entity.type
_entity.pdbx_description
1 polymer ?
#
loop_
_entity_poly.entity_id
_entity_poly.type
_entity_poly.pdbx_seq_one_letter_code
_entity_poly.pdbx_strand_id
1 'polypeptide(L)'
;YLNGDAPLACALHEALTLRVAKTGIRFPGDADRRPLDARFAVCGFSKEEALLPECGSFSGYQLLLEYFTFREKFMSVTLRGLENVDFPEELAWFEIDIVLERQWPHEYALSEKHLRLHCTPVINLFPLESDPLHLDSLQTEYLLRPMRVQDGHTEIYSVDSVTSSRYSGHQTYVPFTSFRHKGGMLRHDTPEYYYHTRVKSGPSGLHDTWLTLGGEAFDNHTVPENEKLSLSLTGT
;
A
#
# COMPACT_ATOMS: atom_id res chain seq x y z
N TYR A 1 -4.11 -17.36 2.54
CA TYR A 1 -4.70 -16.55 3.64
C TYR A 1 -5.30 -17.48 4.68
N LEU A 2 -5.02 -17.22 5.96
CA LEU A 2 -5.52 -17.96 7.11
C LEU A 2 -6.75 -17.23 7.64
N ASN A 3 -7.92 -17.71 7.22
CA ASN A 3 -9.20 -17.14 7.60
C ASN A 3 -9.71 -17.78 8.90
N GLY A 4 -10.30 -17.01 9.82
CA GLY A 4 -10.89 -17.53 11.05
C GLY A 4 -10.69 -16.58 12.22
N ASP A 5 -11.16 -16.99 13.40
CA ASP A 5 -11.00 -16.21 14.63
C ASP A 5 -9.52 -16.04 14.97
N ALA A 6 -9.19 -14.93 15.63
CA ALA A 6 -7.82 -14.57 15.96
C ALA A 6 -7.00 -15.70 16.63
N PRO A 7 -7.50 -16.42 17.64
CA PRO A 7 -6.74 -17.51 18.27
C PRO A 7 -6.46 -18.66 17.30
N LEU A 8 -7.45 -19.04 16.49
CA LEU A 8 -7.33 -20.11 15.50
C LEU A 8 -6.34 -19.74 14.40
N ALA A 9 -6.48 -18.53 13.83
CA ALA A 9 -5.60 -18.04 12.77
C ALA A 9 -4.14 -17.93 13.27
N CYS A 10 -3.91 -17.45 14.49
CA CYS A 10 -2.58 -17.40 15.09
C CYS A 10 -2.00 -18.80 15.32
N ALA A 11 -2.79 -19.75 15.83
CA ALA A 11 -2.35 -21.12 16.03
C ALA A 11 -2.01 -21.82 14.70
N LEU A 12 -2.83 -21.60 13.66
CA LEU A 12 -2.56 -22.09 12.30
C LEU A 12 -1.29 -21.47 11.73
N HIS A 13 -1.12 -20.16 11.89
CA HIS A 13 0.05 -19.44 11.43
C HIS A 13 1.32 -20.00 12.08
N GLU A 14 1.32 -20.16 13.41
CA GLU A 14 2.45 -20.75 14.15
C GLU A 14 2.72 -22.20 13.71
N ALA A 15 1.68 -23.03 13.58
CA ALA A 15 1.83 -24.42 13.21
C ALA A 15 2.46 -24.59 11.82
N LEU A 16 1.99 -23.83 10.83
CA LEU A 16 2.47 -23.90 9.46
C LEU A 16 3.87 -23.31 9.28
N THR A 17 4.24 -22.27 10.03
CA THR A 17 5.51 -21.56 9.81
C THR A 17 6.65 -22.08 10.68
N LEU A 18 6.36 -22.54 11.91
CA LEU A 18 7.39 -22.92 12.88
C LEU A 18 7.38 -24.40 13.27
N ARG A 19 6.30 -25.13 13.01
CA ARG A 19 6.11 -26.50 13.56
C ARG A 19 5.82 -27.55 12.49
N VAL A 20 6.26 -27.33 11.25
CA VAL A 20 6.14 -28.32 10.18
C VAL A 20 7.33 -29.27 10.22
N ALA A 21 7.06 -30.56 10.47
CA ALA A 21 8.06 -31.61 10.52
C ALA A 21 8.39 -32.16 9.13
N LYS A 22 7.35 -32.47 8.34
CA LYS A 22 7.47 -33.04 7.00
C LYS A 22 6.31 -32.60 6.12
N THR A 23 6.59 -32.45 4.84
CA THR A 23 5.58 -32.24 3.79
C THR A 23 5.60 -33.39 2.81
N GLY A 24 4.42 -33.79 2.34
CA GLY A 24 4.26 -34.81 1.32
C GLY A 24 3.27 -34.34 0.26
N ILE A 25 3.38 -34.90 -0.94
CA ILE A 25 2.43 -34.69 -2.03
C ILE A 25 1.87 -36.03 -2.48
N ARG A 26 0.57 -36.05 -2.80
CA ARG A 26 -0.13 -37.21 -3.35
C ARG A 26 -0.87 -36.84 -4.62
N PHE A 27 -0.65 -37.63 -5.66
CA PHE A 27 -1.33 -37.54 -6.94
C PHE A 27 -2.44 -38.60 -7.07
N PRO A 28 -3.39 -38.42 -8.01
CA PRO A 28 -4.43 -39.41 -8.27
C PRO A 28 -3.81 -40.73 -8.74
N GLY A 29 -4.14 -41.84 -8.08
CA GLY A 29 -3.65 -43.18 -8.42
C GLY A 29 -2.37 -43.60 -7.70
N ASP A 30 -1.67 -42.69 -7.02
CA ASP A 30 -0.56 -43.07 -6.12
C ASP A 30 -1.11 -43.65 -4.82
N ALA A 31 -0.59 -44.82 -4.41
CA ALA A 31 -0.93 -45.44 -3.13
C ALA A 31 -0.22 -44.73 -1.96
N ASP A 32 1.02 -44.30 -2.18
CA ASP A 32 1.89 -43.67 -1.17
C ASP A 32 2.18 -42.22 -1.50
N ARG A 33 2.35 -41.42 -0.44
CA ARG A 33 2.78 -40.03 -0.53
C ARG A 33 4.26 -39.93 -0.92
N ARG A 34 4.56 -39.00 -1.82
CA ARG A 34 5.93 -38.66 -2.19
C ARG A 34 6.45 -37.56 -1.24
N PRO A 35 7.72 -37.62 -0.80
CA PRO A 35 8.28 -36.52 -0.02
C PRO A 35 8.30 -35.24 -0.86
N LEU A 36 7.86 -34.14 -0.26
CA LEU A 36 7.87 -32.82 -0.87
C LEU A 36 8.82 -31.95 -0.04
N ASP A 37 9.83 -31.36 -0.67
CA ASP A 37 10.68 -30.35 -0.02
C ASP A 37 10.02 -28.98 -0.14
N ALA A 38 8.99 -28.75 0.67
CA ALA A 38 8.26 -27.49 0.70
C ALA A 38 8.32 -26.84 2.08
N ARG A 39 8.37 -25.51 2.07
CA ARG A 39 8.46 -24.68 3.28
C ARG A 39 7.42 -23.57 3.24
N PHE A 40 6.80 -23.31 4.38
CA PHE A 40 5.95 -22.15 4.54
C PHE A 40 6.80 -20.94 4.92
N ALA A 41 6.60 -19.84 4.19
CA ALA A 41 7.16 -18.54 4.48
C ALA A 41 6.04 -17.58 4.90
N VAL A 42 6.37 -16.66 5.80
CA VAL A 42 5.44 -15.61 6.24
C VAL A 42 5.32 -14.52 5.18
N CYS A 43 4.12 -13.95 5.03
CA CYS A 43 3.84 -12.81 4.15
C CYS A 43 3.49 -11.55 4.95
N GLY A 44 3.54 -10.39 4.28
CA GLY A 44 3.12 -9.09 4.80
C GLY A 44 4.26 -8.26 5.40
N PHE A 45 5.50 -8.75 5.40
CA PHE A 45 6.67 -8.07 5.97
C PHE A 45 7.59 -7.42 4.93
N SER A 46 7.38 -7.71 3.64
CA SER A 46 8.18 -7.11 2.58
C SER A 46 7.74 -5.66 2.32
N LYS A 47 8.62 -4.88 1.69
CA LYS A 47 8.31 -3.49 1.32
C LYS A 47 7.29 -3.42 0.19
N GLU A 48 7.32 -4.37 -0.72
CA GLU A 48 6.40 -4.47 -1.85
C GLU A 48 4.97 -4.81 -1.40
N GLU A 49 4.84 -5.41 -0.22
CA GLU A 49 3.57 -5.76 0.41
C GLU A 49 3.08 -4.66 1.38
N ALA A 50 3.73 -3.49 1.44
CA ALA A 50 3.30 -2.35 2.24
C ALA A 50 1.87 -1.92 1.87
N LEU A 51 1.00 -1.75 2.88
CA LEU A 51 -0.35 -1.20 2.66
C LEU A 51 -0.34 0.32 2.79
N LEU A 52 0.42 0.84 3.74
CA LEU A 52 0.55 2.27 3.94
C LEU A 52 1.72 2.83 3.10
N PRO A 53 1.60 4.03 2.53
CA PRO A 53 2.69 4.65 1.80
C PRO A 53 3.91 4.89 2.71
N GLU A 54 5.11 4.77 2.14
CA GLU A 54 6.35 4.94 2.90
C GLU A 54 6.46 6.38 3.43
N CYS A 55 6.31 6.55 4.75
CA CYS A 55 6.47 7.84 5.41
C CYS A 55 7.96 8.17 5.68
N GLY A 56 8.84 8.11 4.67
CA GLY A 56 10.23 8.62 4.72
C GLY A 56 11.08 8.25 5.95
N SER A 57 10.69 7.24 6.71
CA SER A 57 11.16 6.91 8.06
C SER A 57 11.51 5.42 8.13
N PHE A 58 12.01 4.97 9.27
CA PHE A 58 12.39 3.58 9.46
C PHE A 58 11.19 2.64 9.26
N SER A 59 11.33 1.65 8.37
CA SER A 59 10.26 0.72 7.97
C SER A 59 9.65 -0.06 9.15
N GLY A 60 10.37 -0.21 10.26
CA GLY A 60 9.83 -0.85 11.46
C GLY A 60 8.65 -0.11 12.08
N TYR A 61 8.57 1.22 11.96
CA TYR A 61 7.41 1.97 12.44
C TYR A 61 6.16 1.67 11.62
N GLN A 62 6.33 1.50 10.31
CA GLN A 62 5.24 1.13 9.42
C GLN A 62 4.71 -0.27 9.75
N LEU A 63 5.58 -1.25 9.93
CA LEU A 63 5.16 -2.61 10.32
C LEU A 63 4.41 -2.60 11.66
N LEU A 64 4.87 -1.80 12.62
CA LEU A 64 4.22 -1.66 13.92
C LEU A 64 2.84 -1.02 13.77
N LEU A 65 2.72 0.04 12.99
CA LEU A 65 1.44 0.69 12.69
C LEU A 65 0.48 -0.30 12.02
N GLU A 66 0.91 -0.97 10.96
CA GLU A 66 0.11 -1.97 10.24
C GLU A 66 -0.31 -3.14 11.15
N TYR A 67 0.55 -3.56 12.08
CA TYR A 67 0.21 -4.61 13.04
C TYR A 67 -0.92 -4.20 13.99
N PHE A 68 -0.92 -2.95 14.47
CA PHE A 68 -1.96 -2.45 15.38
C PHE A 68 -3.24 -2.01 14.66
N THR A 69 -3.16 -1.57 13.40
CA THR A 69 -4.34 -1.12 12.65
C THR A 69 -5.00 -2.26 11.87
N PHE A 70 -4.22 -3.12 11.22
CA PHE A 70 -4.75 -4.14 10.31
C PHE A 70 -3.90 -5.42 10.32
N ARG A 71 -3.93 -6.12 11.46
CA ARG A 71 -3.15 -7.35 11.70
C ARG A 71 -3.40 -8.46 10.68
N GLU A 72 -4.60 -8.53 10.09
CA GLU A 72 -4.97 -9.58 9.12
C GLU A 72 -4.03 -9.65 7.91
N LYS A 73 -3.36 -8.54 7.56
CA LYS A 73 -2.27 -8.51 6.58
C LYS A 73 -1.23 -9.62 6.80
N PHE A 74 -0.87 -9.85 8.05
CA PHE A 74 0.17 -10.82 8.45
C PHE A 74 -0.36 -12.25 8.58
N MET A 75 -1.67 -12.48 8.42
CA MET A 75 -2.28 -13.82 8.48
C MET A 75 -2.25 -14.53 7.12
N SER A 76 -1.16 -14.33 6.38
CA SER A 76 -0.92 -14.97 5.09
C SER A 76 0.41 -15.71 5.11
N VAL A 77 0.40 -16.91 4.52
CA VAL A 77 1.58 -17.76 4.39
C VAL A 77 1.72 -18.21 2.94
N THR A 78 2.95 -18.26 2.44
CA THR A 78 3.29 -18.78 1.11
C THR A 78 3.93 -20.16 1.26
N LEU A 79 3.44 -21.14 0.52
CA LEU A 79 4.12 -22.42 0.35
C LEU A 79 5.14 -22.30 -0.79
N ARG A 80 6.42 -22.47 -0.48
CA ARG A 80 7.54 -22.49 -1.45
C ARG A 80 8.05 -23.92 -1.61
N GLY A 81 8.64 -24.24 -2.75
CA GLY A 81 9.17 -25.59 -3.07
C GLY A 81 8.29 -26.39 -4.02
N LEU A 82 7.13 -25.85 -4.42
CA LEU A 82 6.28 -26.47 -5.46
C LEU A 82 6.91 -26.37 -6.85
N GLU A 83 7.82 -25.43 -7.06
CA GLU A 83 8.59 -25.27 -8.28
C GLU A 83 9.50 -26.47 -8.60
N ASN A 84 9.81 -27.30 -7.61
CA ASN A 84 10.66 -28.48 -7.76
C ASN A 84 9.86 -29.77 -8.03
N VAL A 85 8.54 -29.66 -8.16
CA VAL A 85 7.64 -30.80 -8.35
C VAL A 85 7.28 -30.92 -9.82
N ASP A 86 7.51 -32.08 -10.40
CA ASP A 86 7.02 -32.41 -11.73
C ASP A 86 5.54 -32.72 -11.67
N PHE A 87 4.71 -31.77 -12.08
CA PHE A 87 3.26 -31.94 -12.21
C PHE A 87 2.93 -32.56 -13.58
N PRO A 88 2.13 -33.64 -13.62
CA PRO A 88 1.59 -34.18 -14.87
C PRO A 88 0.76 -33.15 -15.62
N GLU A 89 0.75 -33.20 -16.96
CA GLU A 89 -0.04 -32.28 -17.80
C GLU A 89 -1.55 -32.39 -17.53
N GLU A 90 -2.06 -33.60 -17.29
CA GLU A 90 -3.43 -33.85 -16.89
C GLU A 90 -3.49 -34.27 -15.42
N LEU A 91 -3.92 -33.34 -14.57
CA LEU A 91 -4.03 -33.57 -13.13
C LEU A 91 -5.37 -33.05 -12.60
N ALA A 92 -6.26 -33.97 -12.22
CA ALA A 92 -7.59 -33.62 -11.72
C ALA A 92 -7.56 -33.00 -10.31
N TRP A 93 -6.67 -33.49 -9.45
CA TRP A 93 -6.46 -33.01 -8.09
C TRP A 93 -5.09 -33.45 -7.60
N PHE A 94 -4.59 -32.80 -6.55
CA PHE A 94 -3.47 -33.29 -5.75
C PHE A 94 -3.71 -32.91 -4.30
N GLU A 95 -3.04 -33.60 -3.40
CA GLU A 95 -3.10 -33.30 -1.97
C GLU A 95 -1.69 -33.00 -1.45
N ILE A 96 -1.62 -32.04 -0.52
CA ILE A 96 -0.40 -31.74 0.21
C ILE A 96 -0.64 -32.10 1.67
N ASP A 97 0.10 -33.09 2.14
CA ASP A 97 0.11 -33.51 3.52
C ASP A 97 1.13 -32.69 4.30
N ILE A 98 0.71 -32.11 5.42
CA ILE A 98 1.56 -31.33 6.32
C ILE A 98 1.59 -32.04 7.66
N VAL A 99 2.73 -32.64 7.99
CA VAL A 99 2.94 -33.31 9.28
C VAL A 99 3.52 -32.29 10.24
N LEU A 100 2.80 -32.04 11.34
CA LEU A 100 3.24 -31.12 12.39
C LEU A 100 4.12 -31.85 13.42
N GLU A 101 5.08 -31.13 14.01
CA GLU A 101 5.93 -31.63 15.10
C GLU A 101 5.16 -31.84 16.40
N ARG A 102 4.12 -31.01 16.62
CA ARG A 102 3.30 -31.03 17.83
C ARG A 102 1.85 -31.35 17.47
N GLN A 103 1.16 -31.97 18.42
CA GLN A 103 -0.26 -32.25 18.27
C GLN A 103 -1.06 -30.95 18.15
N TRP A 104 -2.00 -30.93 17.19
CA TRP A 104 -2.92 -29.83 17.01
C TRP A 104 -3.87 -29.71 18.23
N PRO A 105 -4.11 -28.50 18.78
CA PRO A 105 -5.02 -28.33 19.91
C PRO A 105 -6.45 -28.77 19.55
N HIS A 106 -7.05 -29.65 20.36
CA HIS A 106 -8.39 -30.19 20.11
C HIS A 106 -9.51 -29.14 20.25
N GLU A 107 -9.24 -28.03 20.90
CA GLU A 107 -10.16 -26.89 21.05
C GLU A 107 -10.46 -26.22 19.70
N TYR A 108 -9.57 -26.38 18.72
CA TYR A 108 -9.67 -25.75 17.41
C TYR A 108 -10.15 -26.72 16.34
N ALA A 109 -11.39 -26.56 15.89
CA ALA A 109 -11.93 -27.30 14.76
C ALA A 109 -11.46 -26.70 13.43
N LEU A 110 -10.78 -27.50 12.61
CA LEU A 110 -10.36 -27.12 11.27
C LEU A 110 -11.46 -27.39 10.24
N SER A 111 -11.47 -26.58 9.19
CA SER A 111 -12.46 -26.61 8.10
C SER A 111 -11.81 -26.02 6.86
N GLU A 112 -12.28 -26.41 5.68
CA GLU A 112 -11.89 -25.86 4.38
C GLU A 112 -11.96 -24.31 4.34
N LYS A 113 -12.88 -23.71 5.10
CA LYS A 113 -13.09 -22.26 5.12
C LYS A 113 -11.92 -21.48 5.74
N HIS A 114 -11.05 -22.14 6.49
CA HIS A 114 -9.93 -21.49 7.19
C HIS A 114 -8.69 -21.32 6.31
N LEU A 115 -8.59 -22.07 5.22
CA LEU A 115 -7.52 -21.92 4.24
C LEU A 115 -8.13 -21.36 2.96
N ARG A 116 -7.88 -20.07 2.71
CA ARG A 116 -8.34 -19.41 1.49
C ARG A 116 -7.15 -19.07 0.58
N LEU A 117 -7.25 -19.52 -0.66
CA LEU A 117 -6.36 -19.12 -1.75
C LEU A 117 -6.94 -17.87 -2.43
N HIS A 118 -6.11 -17.18 -3.23
CA HIS A 118 -6.52 -15.99 -4.02
C HIS A 118 -7.16 -14.86 -3.20
N CYS A 119 -6.67 -14.65 -1.97
CA CYS A 119 -7.12 -13.57 -1.11
C CYS A 119 -5.96 -12.59 -0.90
N THR A 120 -6.23 -11.29 -1.07
CA THR A 120 -5.29 -10.21 -0.80
C THR A 120 -5.99 -9.10 -0.02
N PRO A 121 -5.34 -8.47 0.96
CA PRO A 121 -5.87 -7.27 1.58
C PRO A 121 -5.99 -6.14 0.55
N VAL A 122 -7.03 -5.33 0.67
CA VAL A 122 -7.27 -4.16 -0.19
C VAL A 122 -7.60 -2.95 0.69
N ILE A 123 -7.14 -1.77 0.26
CA ILE A 123 -7.48 -0.48 0.87
C ILE A 123 -8.28 0.36 -0.11
N ASN A 124 -9.18 1.19 0.40
CA ASN A 124 -10.07 2.00 -0.43
C ASN A 124 -9.38 3.30 -0.85
N LEU A 125 -8.52 3.21 -1.88
CA LEU A 125 -7.92 4.36 -2.53
C LEU A 125 -8.31 4.38 -4.00
N PHE A 126 -8.69 5.55 -4.52
CA PHE A 126 -9.08 5.72 -5.91
C PHE A 126 -8.53 7.03 -6.49
N PRO A 127 -8.23 7.08 -7.80
CA PRO A 127 -7.79 8.30 -8.44
C PRO A 127 -8.91 9.34 -8.41
N LEU A 128 -8.53 10.58 -8.11
CA LEU A 128 -9.37 11.75 -8.10
C LEU A 128 -8.84 12.79 -9.08
N GLU A 129 -9.76 13.38 -9.82
CA GLU A 129 -9.49 14.55 -10.64
C GLU A 129 -9.93 15.81 -9.89
N SER A 130 -9.11 16.86 -10.00
CA SER A 130 -9.45 18.19 -9.51
C SER A 130 -9.74 19.13 -10.67
N ASP A 131 -10.59 20.13 -10.42
CA ASP A 131 -10.72 21.25 -11.34
C ASP A 131 -9.36 21.94 -11.54
N PRO A 132 -9.06 22.44 -12.75
CA PRO A 132 -7.82 23.16 -13.01
C PRO A 132 -7.75 24.41 -12.14
N LEU A 133 -6.70 24.49 -11.35
CA LEU A 133 -6.48 25.61 -10.45
C LEU A 133 -5.90 26.78 -11.23
N HIS A 134 -6.57 27.93 -11.18
CA HIS A 134 -6.08 29.17 -11.78
C HIS A 134 -5.28 29.93 -10.72
N LEU A 135 -4.02 30.24 -11.04
CA LEU A 135 -3.15 30.96 -10.12
C LEU A 135 -3.47 32.45 -10.11
N ASP A 136 -3.59 33.00 -8.91
CA ASP A 136 -3.67 34.43 -8.64
C ASP A 136 -2.40 34.87 -7.92
N SER A 137 -1.71 35.87 -8.46
CA SER A 137 -0.49 36.45 -7.88
C SER A 137 -0.66 36.95 -6.44
N LEU A 138 -1.89 37.23 -6.01
CA LEU A 138 -2.21 37.71 -4.66
C LEU A 138 -2.49 36.57 -3.66
N GLN A 139 -2.65 35.33 -4.12
CA GLN A 139 -2.98 34.17 -3.29
C GLN A 139 -1.78 33.23 -3.14
N THR A 140 -1.45 32.89 -1.90
CA THR A 140 -0.33 32.00 -1.56
C THR A 140 -0.78 30.56 -1.25
N GLU A 141 -2.01 30.40 -0.74
CA GLU A 141 -2.60 29.10 -0.39
C GLU A 141 -3.90 28.90 -1.18
N TYR A 142 -4.08 27.70 -1.74
CA TYR A 142 -5.21 27.34 -2.58
C TYR A 142 -5.94 26.14 -2.00
N LEU A 143 -7.24 26.27 -1.77
CA LEU A 143 -8.08 25.15 -1.30
C LEU A 143 -8.34 24.20 -2.48
N LEU A 144 -7.95 22.94 -2.32
CA LEU A 144 -8.22 21.89 -3.30
C LEU A 144 -9.62 21.34 -3.09
N ARG A 145 -10.40 21.29 -4.18
CA ARG A 145 -11.73 20.67 -4.19
C ARG A 145 -11.75 19.62 -5.30
N PRO A 146 -11.96 18.34 -4.97
CA PRO A 146 -12.13 17.33 -6.01
C PRO A 146 -13.44 17.57 -6.77
N MET A 147 -13.53 17.12 -8.03
CA MET A 147 -14.76 17.31 -8.81
C MET A 147 -15.98 16.58 -8.21
N ARG A 148 -15.76 15.54 -7.39
CA ARG A 148 -16.79 14.67 -6.80
C ARG A 148 -17.25 15.04 -5.38
N VAL A 149 -16.98 16.26 -4.90
CA VAL A 149 -17.35 16.69 -3.51
C VAL A 149 -18.86 16.58 -3.23
N GLN A 150 -19.73 16.56 -4.24
CA GLN A 150 -21.19 16.51 -4.03
C GLN A 150 -21.68 15.25 -3.29
N ASP A 151 -20.89 14.17 -3.25
CA ASP A 151 -21.26 12.93 -2.58
C ASP A 151 -21.04 12.96 -1.05
N GLY A 152 -20.33 13.96 -0.51
CA GLY A 152 -20.14 14.17 0.94
C GLY A 152 -19.31 13.11 1.68
N HIS A 153 -18.83 12.08 0.98
CA HIS A 153 -18.09 10.94 1.54
C HIS A 153 -16.69 10.77 0.95
N THR A 154 -16.21 11.73 0.15
CA THR A 154 -14.90 11.65 -0.51
C THR A 154 -13.93 12.61 0.14
N GLU A 155 -12.77 12.11 0.58
CA GLU A 155 -11.68 12.92 1.10
C GLU A 155 -10.44 12.80 0.20
N ILE A 156 -9.65 13.87 0.10
CA ILE A 156 -8.34 13.82 -0.55
C ILE A 156 -7.37 13.12 0.41
N TYR A 157 -6.81 12.00 -0.03
CA TYR A 157 -5.77 11.26 0.68
C TYR A 157 -4.38 11.85 0.42
N SER A 158 -4.03 12.06 -0.85
CA SER A 158 -2.73 12.63 -1.25
C SER A 158 -2.84 13.46 -2.52
N VAL A 159 -1.90 14.40 -2.67
CA VAL A 159 -1.62 15.07 -3.94
C VAL A 159 -0.43 14.37 -4.56
N ASP A 160 -0.64 13.70 -5.69
CA ASP A 160 0.36 12.82 -6.30
C ASP A 160 1.27 13.58 -7.26
N SER A 161 0.68 14.50 -8.05
CA SER A 161 1.47 15.40 -8.90
C SER A 161 0.76 16.72 -9.16
N VAL A 162 1.57 17.76 -9.38
CA VAL A 162 1.12 19.09 -9.74
C VAL A 162 1.88 19.51 -10.99
N THR A 163 1.15 19.79 -12.07
CA THR A 163 1.73 20.18 -13.35
C THR A 163 1.05 21.44 -13.87
N SER A 164 1.84 22.31 -14.46
CA SER A 164 1.35 23.47 -15.18
C SER A 164 1.33 23.21 -16.67
N SER A 165 0.28 23.69 -17.31
CA SER A 165 0.19 23.75 -18.78
C SER A 165 0.58 25.15 -19.26
N ARG A 166 1.70 25.24 -20.00
CA ARG A 166 2.17 26.48 -20.64
C ARG A 166 2.16 26.35 -22.15
N TYR A 167 2.15 27.48 -22.85
CA TYR A 167 2.34 27.53 -24.31
C TYR A 167 3.67 26.92 -24.77
N SER A 168 4.71 26.91 -23.91
CA SER A 168 6.05 26.39 -24.19
C SER A 168 6.29 24.95 -23.71
N GLY A 169 5.31 24.29 -23.08
CA GLY A 169 5.44 22.93 -22.55
C GLY A 169 4.76 22.73 -21.20
N HIS A 170 5.01 21.57 -20.59
CA HIS A 170 4.54 21.24 -19.25
C HIS A 170 5.62 21.52 -18.21
N GLN A 171 5.27 22.25 -17.15
CA GLN A 171 6.18 22.48 -16.02
C GLN A 171 5.71 21.65 -14.82
N THR A 172 6.56 20.75 -14.33
CA THR A 172 6.24 19.93 -13.15
C THR A 172 6.71 20.61 -11.87
N TYR A 173 5.83 20.64 -10.87
CA TYR A 173 6.16 21.14 -9.54
C TYR A 173 6.66 19.99 -8.67
N VAL A 174 7.72 20.24 -7.90
CA VAL A 174 8.35 19.21 -7.05
C VAL A 174 7.78 19.29 -5.62
N PRO A 175 7.48 18.17 -4.94
CA PRO A 175 7.04 18.22 -3.55
C PRO A 175 8.14 18.78 -2.64
N PHE A 176 7.78 19.72 -1.76
CA PHE A 176 8.72 20.37 -0.82
C PHE A 176 9.46 19.39 0.09
N THR A 177 8.82 18.27 0.43
CA THR A 177 9.42 17.20 1.24
C THR A 177 10.62 16.56 0.57
N SER A 178 10.65 16.47 -0.76
CA SER A 178 11.69 15.74 -1.51
C SER A 178 13.11 16.30 -1.34
N PHE A 179 13.26 17.60 -1.08
CA PHE A 179 14.55 18.26 -0.92
C PHE A 179 14.83 18.74 0.51
N ARG A 180 13.79 18.96 1.34
CA ARG A 180 13.99 19.36 2.74
C ARG A 180 14.68 18.31 3.59
N HIS A 181 14.46 17.02 3.31
CA HIS A 181 15.09 15.92 4.06
C HIS A 181 16.59 15.75 3.80
N LYS A 182 17.18 16.47 2.84
CA LYS A 182 18.61 16.41 2.54
C LYS A 182 19.49 17.30 3.42
N GLY A 183 18.92 17.97 4.43
CA GLY A 183 19.65 18.85 5.34
C GLY A 183 20.03 20.18 4.68
N GLY A 184 20.05 21.27 5.44
CA GLY A 184 20.14 22.67 4.98
C GLY A 184 21.43 23.09 4.23
N MET A 185 22.17 22.17 3.62
CA MET A 185 23.33 22.44 2.76
C MET A 185 22.97 22.72 1.29
N LEU A 186 21.69 22.61 0.89
CA LEU A 186 21.19 22.92 -0.47
C LEU A 186 20.48 24.28 -0.54
N ARG A 187 21.04 25.33 0.08
CA ARG A 187 20.56 26.71 -0.15
C ARG A 187 20.68 27.16 -1.63
N HIS A 188 21.41 26.40 -2.45
CA HIS A 188 21.68 26.69 -3.86
C HIS A 188 20.95 25.76 -4.86
N ASP A 189 20.07 24.87 -4.40
CA ASP A 189 19.40 23.89 -5.26
C ASP A 189 17.89 23.86 -4.98
N THR A 190 17.32 25.03 -4.66
CA THR A 190 15.87 25.18 -4.52
C THR A 190 15.27 25.06 -5.90
N PRO A 191 14.38 24.09 -6.16
CA PRO A 191 13.78 23.96 -7.48
C PRO A 191 13.00 25.23 -7.84
N GLU A 192 12.97 25.55 -9.14
CA GLU A 192 12.24 26.72 -9.65
C GLU A 192 10.75 26.72 -9.25
N TYR A 193 10.16 25.53 -9.13
CA TYR A 193 8.76 25.31 -8.76
C TYR A 193 8.64 24.14 -7.78
N TYR A 194 8.11 24.42 -6.58
CA TYR A 194 7.74 23.41 -5.61
C TYR A 194 6.35 23.66 -5.04
N TYR A 195 5.79 22.61 -4.44
CA TYR A 195 4.52 22.70 -3.73
C TYR A 195 4.58 22.04 -2.36
N HIS A 196 3.73 22.49 -1.46
CA HIS A 196 3.54 21.94 -0.13
C HIS A 196 2.04 21.78 0.15
N THR A 197 1.65 20.67 0.75
CA THR A 197 0.25 20.41 1.09
C THR A 197 0.02 20.52 2.59
N ARG A 198 -1.13 21.08 2.98
CA ARG A 198 -1.57 21.17 4.37
C ARG A 198 -2.98 20.63 4.48
N VAL A 199 -3.20 19.77 5.45
CA VAL A 199 -4.53 19.25 5.77
C VAL A 199 -5.04 19.93 7.03
N LYS A 200 -6.27 20.45 7.00
CA LYS A 200 -6.94 21.09 8.15
C LYS A 200 -8.34 20.50 8.28
N SER A 201 -8.81 20.27 9.51
CA SER A 201 -10.19 19.86 9.75
C SER A 201 -11.14 21.02 9.41
N GLY A 202 -12.07 20.77 8.50
CA GLY A 202 -13.11 21.71 8.10
C GLY A 202 -14.30 21.71 9.08
N PRO A 203 -15.23 22.67 8.94
CA PRO A 203 -16.41 22.78 9.81
C PRO A 203 -17.37 21.58 9.73
N SER A 204 -17.33 20.82 8.64
CA SER A 204 -18.13 19.59 8.45
C SER A 204 -17.57 18.38 9.18
N GLY A 205 -16.36 18.48 9.76
CA GLY A 205 -15.61 17.34 10.31
C GLY A 205 -14.76 16.60 9.27
N LEU A 206 -14.93 16.89 7.98
CA LEU A 206 -14.08 16.39 6.90
C LEU A 206 -12.77 17.19 6.81
N HIS A 207 -11.79 16.64 6.11
CA HIS A 207 -10.49 17.27 5.91
C HIS A 207 -10.45 18.17 4.66
N ASP A 208 -10.08 19.44 4.86
CA ASP A 208 -9.78 20.38 3.78
C ASP A 208 -8.27 20.32 3.44
N THR A 209 -7.95 20.11 2.17
CA THR A 209 -6.57 20.08 1.68
C THR A 209 -6.22 21.40 1.01
N TRP A 210 -5.15 22.03 1.48
CA TRP A 210 -4.62 23.29 0.99
C TRP A 210 -3.29 23.05 0.28
N LEU A 211 -3.12 23.66 -0.89
CA LEU A 211 -1.90 23.69 -1.68
C LEU A 211 -1.20 25.03 -1.54
N THR A 212 0.05 25.01 -1.11
CA THR A 212 0.93 26.17 -1.11
C THR A 212 1.96 26.00 -2.22
N LEU A 213 2.17 27.03 -3.01
CA LEU A 213 3.15 27.04 -4.10
C LEU A 213 4.34 27.93 -3.71
N GLY A 214 5.51 27.59 -4.20
CA GLY A 214 6.73 28.39 -4.00
C GLY A 214 7.82 27.95 -4.95
N GLY A 215 8.97 28.62 -4.86
CA GLY A 215 10.14 28.35 -5.71
C GLY A 215 10.82 29.64 -6.13
N GLU A 216 12.00 29.54 -6.72
CA GLU A 216 12.76 30.71 -7.17
C GLU A 216 11.98 31.54 -8.20
N ALA A 217 11.11 30.91 -8.99
CA ALA A 217 10.26 31.62 -9.95
C ALA A 217 9.23 32.52 -9.25
N PHE A 218 8.73 32.13 -8.08
CA PHE A 218 7.80 32.93 -7.27
C PHE A 218 8.54 34.09 -6.60
N ASP A 219 9.74 33.84 -6.06
CA ASP A 219 10.58 34.87 -5.42
C ASP A 219 11.07 35.93 -6.42
N ASN A 220 11.39 35.51 -7.65
CA ASN A 220 11.83 36.40 -8.73
C ASN A 220 10.66 37.02 -9.53
N HIS A 221 9.41 36.75 -9.14
CA HIS A 221 8.21 37.22 -9.86
C HIS A 221 8.18 36.86 -11.35
N THR A 222 8.74 35.71 -11.73
CA THR A 222 8.77 35.23 -13.11
C THR A 222 7.66 34.22 -13.43
N VAL A 223 6.74 33.99 -12.48
CA VAL A 223 5.56 33.13 -12.69
C VAL A 223 4.61 33.82 -13.68
N PRO A 224 4.18 33.14 -14.76
CA PRO A 224 3.27 33.72 -15.73
C PRO A 224 1.90 34.08 -15.11
N GLU A 225 1.36 35.22 -15.52
CA GLU A 225 -0.03 35.57 -15.23
C GLU A 225 -0.97 34.57 -15.91
N ASN A 226 -1.99 34.07 -15.18
CA ASN A 226 -2.98 33.08 -15.62
C ASN A 226 -2.46 31.65 -15.88
N GLU A 227 -1.43 31.22 -15.16
CA GLU A 227 -1.02 29.82 -15.17
C GLU A 227 -2.14 28.89 -14.67
N LYS A 228 -2.37 27.78 -15.38
CA LYS A 228 -3.35 26.75 -14.99
C LYS A 228 -2.62 25.49 -14.54
N LEU A 229 -2.93 25.06 -13.32
CA LEU A 229 -2.41 23.82 -12.76
C LEU A 229 -3.41 22.68 -12.93
N SER A 230 -2.92 21.55 -13.40
CA SER A 230 -3.57 20.26 -13.37
C SER A 230 -2.97 19.44 -12.22
N LEU A 231 -3.83 18.88 -11.37
CA LEU A 231 -3.43 18.05 -10.25
C LEU A 231 -3.95 16.63 -10.43
N SER A 232 -3.10 15.67 -10.08
CA SER A 232 -3.50 14.28 -9.89
C SER A 232 -3.59 14.02 -8.40
N LEU A 233 -4.76 13.57 -7.94
CA LEU A 233 -5.06 13.35 -6.54
C LEU A 233 -5.41 11.88 -6.33
N THR A 234 -5.16 11.37 -5.12
CA THR A 234 -5.73 10.12 -4.64
C THR A 234 -6.76 10.44 -3.57
N GLY A 235 -7.93 9.81 -3.65
CA GLY A 235 -9.02 9.93 -2.69
C GLY A 235 -9.29 8.64 -1.93
N THR A 236 -10.08 8.76 -0.86
CA THR A 236 -10.60 7.67 -0.05
C THR A 236 -12.08 7.85 0.26
#